data_AF-A0A175WGU7-F1
#
_entry.id   AF-A0A175WGU7-F1
#
_cell.length_a   1.000
_cell.length_b   1.000
_cell.length_c   1.000
_cell.angle_alpha   90.00
_cell.angle_beta   90.00
_cell.angle_gamma   90.00
#
_symmetry.space_group_name_H-M   'P 1'
#
loop_
_entity.id
_entity.type
_entity.pdbx_description
1 polymer ?
#
loop_
_entity_poly.entity_id
_entity_poly.type
_entity_poly.pdbx_seq_one_letter_code
_entity_poly.pdbx_strand_id
1 'polypeptide(L)'
;MAVITPILSILFLLFTPILANTEKTIFLGPEPITIPSTQPLLSGLHLDTLTPVNGTLRTRLAAQFPTDAHPLGTATWFILDNLIPNQRYEVRVCWAATQPTEFSLKTFTLATVRDTPELMASLRGYSASRHDRAQQQPAEDSSSAPDERETSVLLLRILAAADYFTTDASLMSSVPPVVVDIILDPFLFNALPRSIAGTACYIVGVAIAAYFLAGRTVAWVQGLVAADKKQQRKSQ
;
A
#
# COMPACT_ATOMS: atom_id res chain seq x y z
N MET A 1 27.99 10.32 -26.75
CA MET A 1 27.85 10.89 -25.39
C MET A 1 27.09 12.22 -25.37
N ALA A 2 27.39 13.20 -26.24
CA ALA A 2 26.82 14.56 -26.17
C ALA A 2 25.28 14.68 -26.19
N VAL A 3 24.56 13.71 -26.76
CA VAL A 3 23.07 13.71 -26.80
C VAL A 3 22.45 13.04 -25.57
N ILE A 4 23.19 12.16 -24.88
CA ILE A 4 22.66 11.41 -23.74
C ILE A 4 22.53 12.32 -22.52
N THR A 5 23.50 13.19 -22.29
CA THR A 5 23.51 14.14 -21.17
C THR A 5 22.28 15.05 -21.14
N PRO A 6 21.91 15.78 -22.23
CA PRO A 6 20.72 16.61 -22.22
C PRO A 6 19.43 15.81 -22.07
N ILE A 7 19.34 14.59 -22.65
CA ILE A 7 18.18 13.71 -22.46
C ILE A 7 18.04 13.31 -20.99
N LEU A 8 19.14 12.94 -20.32
CA LEU A 8 19.10 12.57 -18.91
C LEU A 8 18.74 13.76 -18.01
N SER A 9 19.27 14.95 -18.30
CA SER A 9 18.89 16.18 -17.59
C SER A 9 17.41 16.52 -17.76
N ILE A 10 16.87 16.42 -18.98
CA ILE A 10 15.43 16.61 -19.23
C ILE A 10 14.62 15.57 -18.48
N LEU A 11 15.02 14.29 -18.53
CA LEU A 11 14.33 13.21 -17.81
C LEU A 11 14.30 13.49 -16.30
N PHE A 12 15.41 13.98 -15.74
CA PHE A 12 15.49 14.34 -14.32
C PHE A 12 14.53 15.48 -13.95
N LEU A 13 14.37 16.47 -14.83
CA LEU A 13 13.40 17.57 -14.65
C LEU A 13 11.94 17.10 -14.74
N LEU A 14 11.67 15.94 -15.35
CA LEU A 14 10.33 15.35 -15.45
C LEU A 14 9.95 14.51 -14.21
N PHE A 15 10.88 14.26 -13.29
CA PHE A 15 10.54 13.59 -12.02
C PHE A 15 9.82 14.56 -11.09
N THR A 16 8.50 14.54 -11.14
CA THR A 16 7.64 15.21 -10.14
C THR A 16 7.04 14.18 -9.19
N PRO A 17 6.95 14.47 -7.88
CA PRO A 17 6.20 13.62 -6.97
C PRO A 17 4.72 13.67 -7.35
N ILE A 18 4.09 12.50 -7.44
CA ILE A 18 2.65 12.37 -7.66
C ILE A 18 2.01 12.18 -6.29
N LEU A 19 1.13 13.10 -5.91
CA LEU A 19 0.20 12.89 -4.82
C LEU A 19 -0.98 12.08 -5.35
N ALA A 20 -1.24 10.93 -4.75
CA ALA A 20 -2.38 10.09 -5.05
C ALA A 20 -3.14 9.83 -3.75
N ASN A 21 -4.40 9.42 -3.87
CA ASN A 21 -5.23 8.97 -2.75
C ASN A 21 -4.79 7.59 -2.24
N THR A 22 -3.52 7.50 -1.89
CA THR A 22 -2.88 6.33 -1.30
C THR A 22 -1.90 6.77 -0.24
N GLU A 23 -2.03 6.20 0.95
CA GLU A 23 -1.10 6.40 2.05
C GLU A 23 -0.39 5.07 2.29
N LYS A 24 0.90 5.12 2.66
CA LYS A 24 1.70 3.91 2.76
C LYS A 24 2.69 3.93 3.90
N THR A 25 2.96 2.75 4.44
CA THR A 25 4.04 2.54 5.40
C THR A 25 4.89 1.35 4.97
N ILE A 26 6.19 1.42 5.26
CA ILE A 26 7.16 0.41 4.88
C ILE A 26 7.83 -0.09 6.16
N PHE A 27 7.97 -1.41 6.28
CA PHE A 27 8.59 -2.05 7.43
C PHE A 27 9.30 -3.34 6.99
N LEU A 28 10.08 -3.90 7.92
CA LEU A 28 10.66 -5.23 7.78
C LEU A 28 9.83 -6.23 8.58
N GLY A 29 9.66 -7.44 8.06
CA GLY A 29 9.08 -8.54 8.82
C GLY A 29 9.91 -8.79 10.08
N PRO A 30 9.30 -8.81 11.28
CA PRO A 30 10.02 -9.04 12.52
C PRO A 30 10.52 -10.49 12.62
N GLU A 31 11.36 -10.76 13.60
CA GLU A 31 11.68 -12.14 13.96
C GLU A 31 10.41 -12.89 14.41
N PRO A 32 10.28 -14.19 14.11
CA PRO A 32 9.13 -14.96 14.52
C PRO A 32 9.03 -15.02 16.04
N ILE A 33 7.79 -15.07 16.54
CA ILE A 33 7.51 -15.33 17.94
C ILE A 33 6.62 -16.57 18.05
N THR A 34 6.79 -17.32 19.14
CA THR A 34 5.86 -18.38 19.50
C THR A 34 4.59 -17.75 20.06
N ILE A 35 3.47 -17.98 19.40
CA ILE A 35 2.15 -17.55 19.87
C ILE A 35 1.49 -18.74 20.57
N PRO A 36 1.31 -18.68 21.91
CA PRO A 36 0.70 -19.79 22.65
C PRO A 36 -0.75 -19.98 22.21
N SER A 37 -1.16 -21.21 21.87
CA SER A 37 -2.56 -21.53 21.53
C SER A 37 -3.52 -21.25 22.70
N THR A 38 -3.01 -21.37 23.94
CA THR A 38 -3.76 -21.13 25.18
C THR A 38 -4.01 -19.65 25.47
N GLN A 39 -3.35 -18.73 24.76
CA GLN A 39 -3.66 -17.32 24.82
C GLN A 39 -4.48 -16.95 23.58
N PRO A 40 -5.81 -16.72 23.70
CA PRO A 40 -6.62 -16.17 22.63
C PRO A 40 -6.26 -14.70 22.32
N LEU A 41 -4.99 -14.31 22.49
CA LEU A 41 -4.54 -12.92 22.42
C LEU A 41 -4.77 -12.34 21.03
N LEU A 42 -4.62 -13.13 19.96
CA LEU A 42 -4.88 -12.62 18.60
C LEU A 42 -6.29 -12.95 18.11
N SER A 43 -6.71 -14.20 18.25
CA SER A 43 -8.04 -14.66 17.82
C SER A 43 -9.16 -13.96 18.58
N GLY A 44 -8.98 -13.71 19.87
CA GLY A 44 -9.93 -12.97 20.69
C GLY A 44 -9.99 -11.47 20.41
N LEU A 45 -9.07 -10.90 19.63
CA LEU A 45 -9.13 -9.47 19.28
C LEU A 45 -10.14 -9.17 18.17
N HIS A 46 -10.60 -10.19 17.42
CA HIS A 46 -11.55 -10.04 16.29
C HIS A 46 -11.09 -9.03 15.22
N LEU A 47 -9.77 -8.97 14.98
CA LEU A 47 -9.15 -8.12 13.96
C LEU A 47 -9.09 -8.84 12.62
N ASP A 48 -9.27 -8.07 11.55
CA ASP A 48 -9.04 -8.59 10.20
C ASP A 48 -7.53 -8.82 10.00
N THR A 49 -7.16 -9.93 9.36
CA THR A 49 -5.77 -10.36 9.16
C THR A 49 -5.38 -10.31 7.70
N LEU A 50 -4.22 -9.72 7.41
CA LEU A 50 -3.58 -9.68 6.10
C LEU A 50 -2.33 -10.56 6.13
N THR A 51 -2.13 -11.34 5.07
CA THR A 51 -0.93 -12.19 4.90
C THR A 51 -0.27 -11.90 3.54
N PRO A 52 1.01 -12.24 3.32
CA PRO A 52 1.64 -12.04 2.02
C PRO A 52 0.96 -12.78 0.85
N VAL A 53 0.18 -13.83 1.14
CA VAL A 53 -0.58 -14.62 0.16
C VAL A 53 -1.96 -14.00 -0.08
N ASN A 54 -2.65 -13.62 1.00
CA ASN A 54 -3.92 -12.90 0.94
C ASN A 54 -3.74 -11.48 1.50
N GLY A 55 -3.07 -10.66 0.70
CA GLY A 55 -2.60 -9.34 1.11
C GLY A 55 -3.53 -8.21 0.73
N THR A 56 -4.73 -8.47 0.21
CA THR A 56 -5.66 -7.40 -0.20
C THR A 56 -7.00 -7.54 0.52
N LEU A 57 -7.43 -6.46 1.17
CA LEU A 57 -8.69 -6.39 1.88
C LEU A 57 -9.45 -5.12 1.52
N ARG A 58 -10.63 -5.28 0.94
CA ARG A 58 -11.59 -4.19 0.75
C ARG A 58 -12.46 -4.05 1.99
N THR A 59 -12.46 -2.88 2.61
CA THR A 59 -13.20 -2.65 3.87
C THR A 59 -13.69 -1.20 3.98
N ARG A 60 -14.37 -0.89 5.09
CA ARG A 60 -14.82 0.46 5.45
C ARG A 60 -14.17 0.89 6.75
N LEU A 61 -13.38 1.95 6.70
CA LEU A 61 -12.75 2.52 7.89
C LEU A 61 -13.63 3.62 8.45
N ALA A 62 -13.90 3.56 9.75
CA ALA A 62 -14.50 4.69 10.45
C ALA A 62 -13.49 5.85 10.46
N ALA A 63 -13.99 7.06 10.22
CA ALA A 63 -13.22 8.28 10.28
C ALA A 63 -14.01 9.31 11.10
N GLN A 64 -13.31 10.32 11.61
CA GLN A 64 -13.92 11.44 12.32
C GLN A 64 -13.14 12.71 12.03
N PHE A 65 -13.74 13.88 12.26
CA PHE A 65 -12.99 15.11 12.22
C PHE A 65 -11.92 15.15 13.34
N PRO A 66 -10.75 15.77 13.10
CA PRO A 66 -9.74 15.99 14.12
C PRO A 66 -10.31 16.65 15.38
N THR A 67 -9.97 16.13 16.54
CA THR A 67 -10.27 16.76 17.86
C THR A 67 -9.02 16.77 18.73
N ASP A 68 -9.00 17.53 19.81
CA ASP A 68 -7.85 17.58 20.73
C ASP A 68 -7.47 16.19 21.28
N ALA A 69 -8.47 15.33 21.52
CA ALA A 69 -8.25 13.96 21.98
C ALA A 69 -7.80 13.00 20.86
N HIS A 70 -8.22 13.28 19.61
CA HIS A 70 -7.98 12.43 18.45
C HIS A 70 -7.58 13.29 17.24
N PRO A 71 -6.37 13.89 17.26
CA PRO A 71 -5.95 14.82 16.21
C PRO A 71 -5.78 14.14 14.85
N LEU A 72 -5.53 12.83 14.83
CA LEU A 72 -5.39 12.01 13.63
C LEU A 72 -6.65 11.17 13.34
N GLY A 73 -7.76 11.46 14.03
CA GLY A 73 -9.03 10.77 13.83
C GLY A 73 -9.11 9.37 14.45
N THR A 74 -9.94 8.51 13.87
CA THR A 74 -10.36 7.23 14.46
C THR A 74 -9.33 6.13 14.17
N ALA A 75 -9.01 5.31 15.17
CA ALA A 75 -8.08 4.18 15.02
C ALA A 75 -8.80 2.89 14.59
N THR A 76 -8.26 2.23 13.57
CA THR A 76 -8.62 0.87 13.15
C THR A 76 -7.37 -0.01 13.21
N TRP A 77 -7.52 -1.25 13.71
CA TRP A 77 -6.41 -2.18 13.87
C TRP A 77 -6.57 -3.44 13.01
N PHE A 78 -5.44 -3.93 12.50
CA PHE A 78 -5.31 -5.13 11.68
C PHE A 78 -4.12 -5.97 12.15
N ILE A 79 -4.15 -7.26 11.84
CA ILE A 79 -3.01 -8.17 12.04
C ILE A 79 -2.31 -8.34 10.68
N LEU A 80 -0.99 -8.19 10.67
CA LEU A 80 -0.13 -8.56 9.56
C LEU A 80 0.60 -9.83 9.97
N ASP A 81 0.28 -10.96 9.33
CA ASP A 81 0.68 -12.28 9.79
C ASP A 81 1.40 -13.07 8.70
N ASN A 82 2.09 -14.14 9.12
CA ASN A 82 2.91 -15.01 8.27
C ASN A 82 3.91 -14.20 7.42
N LEU A 83 4.49 -13.16 8.03
CA LEU A 83 5.53 -12.36 7.39
C LEU A 83 6.83 -13.19 7.31
N ILE A 84 7.71 -12.82 6.38
CA ILE A 84 9.06 -13.39 6.30
C ILE A 84 10.01 -12.44 7.06
N PRO A 85 10.78 -12.95 8.04
CA PRO A 85 11.73 -12.14 8.78
C PRO A 85 12.72 -11.42 7.86
N ASN A 86 13.00 -10.16 8.17
CA ASN A 86 13.91 -9.29 7.41
C ASN A 86 13.53 -9.06 5.93
N GLN A 87 12.37 -9.54 5.47
CA GLN A 87 11.80 -9.14 4.21
C GLN A 87 11.11 -7.79 4.36
N ARG A 88 11.28 -6.91 3.37
CA ARG A 88 10.63 -5.61 3.30
C ARG A 88 9.21 -5.74 2.75
N TYR A 89 8.28 -5.06 3.40
CA TYR A 89 6.88 -4.98 3.02
C TYR A 89 6.45 -3.53 2.91
N GLU A 90 5.46 -3.26 2.08
CA GLU A 90 4.71 -1.99 2.07
C GLU A 90 3.24 -2.30 2.29
N VAL A 91 2.61 -1.58 3.21
CA VAL A 91 1.15 -1.56 3.33
C VAL A 91 0.65 -0.27 2.72
N ARG A 92 -0.34 -0.37 1.84
CA ARG A 92 -1.03 0.75 1.20
C ARG A 92 -2.49 0.78 1.66
N VAL A 93 -3.00 1.98 1.92
CA VAL A 93 -4.44 2.26 2.03
C VAL A 93 -4.81 3.12 0.85
N CYS A 94 -5.67 2.62 -0.03
CA CYS A 94 -6.16 3.33 -1.21
C CYS A 94 -7.63 3.70 -1.02
N TRP A 95 -8.02 4.92 -1.35
CA TRP A 95 -9.40 5.39 -1.23
C TRP A 95 -9.84 6.26 -2.41
N ALA A 96 -11.15 6.48 -2.53
CA ALA A 96 -11.70 7.33 -3.58
C ALA A 96 -11.47 8.81 -3.27
N ALA A 97 -11.10 9.61 -4.29
CA ALA A 97 -10.90 11.05 -4.16
C ALA A 97 -12.15 11.83 -3.73
N THR A 98 -13.34 11.25 -3.90
CA THR A 98 -14.63 11.82 -3.48
C THR A 98 -14.86 11.75 -1.97
N GLN A 99 -13.99 11.08 -1.22
CA GLN A 99 -14.01 11.04 0.24
C GLN A 99 -12.65 11.53 0.78
N PRO A 100 -12.40 12.85 0.80
CA PRO A 100 -11.15 13.39 1.33
C PRO A 100 -10.93 12.94 2.78
N THR A 101 -9.80 12.29 3.04
CA THR A 101 -9.49 11.70 4.33
C THR A 101 -7.98 11.63 4.45
N GLU A 102 -7.46 12.12 5.56
CA GLU A 102 -6.06 11.97 5.92
C GLU A 102 -5.89 10.65 6.68
N PHE A 103 -5.01 9.79 6.15
CA PHE A 103 -4.69 8.51 6.78
C PHE A 103 -3.30 8.55 7.41
N SER A 104 -3.13 7.88 8.54
CA SER A 104 -1.80 7.64 9.14
C SER A 104 -1.63 6.18 9.49
N LEU A 105 -0.61 5.53 8.92
CA LEU A 105 -0.35 4.10 9.07
C LEU A 105 0.92 3.87 9.89
N LYS A 106 0.82 3.04 10.94
CA LYS A 106 1.99 2.58 11.69
C LYS A 106 1.87 1.11 12.06
N THR A 107 2.98 0.39 11.97
CA THR A 107 3.10 -1.00 12.41
C THR A 107 3.81 -1.09 13.75
N PHE A 108 3.38 -2.03 14.59
CA PHE A 108 3.91 -2.25 15.93
C PHE A 108 4.11 -3.74 16.18
N THR A 109 5.15 -4.07 16.96
CA THR A 109 5.28 -5.42 17.50
C THR A 109 4.27 -5.64 18.62
N LEU A 110 3.94 -6.90 18.91
CA LEU A 110 3.05 -7.23 20.03
C LEU A 110 3.61 -6.77 21.38
N ALA A 111 4.93 -6.90 21.58
CA ALA A 111 5.60 -6.39 22.77
C ALA A 111 5.43 -4.87 22.90
N THR A 112 5.68 -4.11 21.83
CA THR A 112 5.51 -2.65 21.84
C THR A 112 4.09 -2.23 22.21
N VAL A 113 3.07 -2.88 21.65
CA VAL A 113 1.67 -2.57 21.99
C VAL A 113 1.35 -2.94 23.43
N ARG A 114 1.86 -4.06 23.93
CA ARG A 114 1.70 -4.49 25.32
C ARG A 114 2.33 -3.54 26.31
N ASP A 115 3.52 -3.06 25.99
CA ASP A 115 4.35 -2.27 26.89
C ASP A 115 4.03 -0.77 26.81
N THR A 116 3.15 -0.35 25.88
CA THR A 116 2.70 1.04 25.69
C THR A 116 1.20 1.19 26.03
N PRO A 117 0.84 1.78 27.19
CA PRO A 117 -0.54 1.85 27.66
C PRO A 117 -1.53 2.48 26.67
N GLU A 118 -1.12 3.54 25.96
CA GLU A 118 -1.96 4.26 25.00
C GLU A 118 -2.30 3.38 23.79
N LEU A 119 -1.33 2.58 23.31
CA LEU A 119 -1.55 1.64 22.21
C LEU A 119 -2.47 0.49 22.65
N MET A 120 -2.24 -0.04 23.85
CA MET A 120 -3.09 -1.09 24.43
C MET A 120 -4.53 -0.63 24.62
N ALA A 121 -4.74 0.60 25.13
CA ALA A 121 -6.07 1.18 25.30
C ALA A 121 -6.78 1.36 23.95
N SER A 122 -6.07 1.88 22.93
CA SER A 122 -6.60 2.02 21.57
C SER A 122 -6.98 0.67 20.96
N LEU A 123 -6.12 -0.34 21.09
CA LEU A 123 -6.37 -1.69 20.59
C LEU A 123 -7.59 -2.34 21.27
N ARG A 124 -7.68 -2.25 22.60
CA ARG A 124 -8.81 -2.78 23.38
C ARG A 124 -10.12 -2.09 23.02
N GLY A 125 -10.10 -0.76 22.88
CA GLY A 125 -11.28 0.00 22.47
C GLY A 125 -11.80 -0.44 21.10
N TYR A 126 -10.91 -0.58 20.12
CA TYR A 126 -11.29 -1.09 18.81
C TYR A 126 -11.79 -2.54 18.85
N SER A 127 -11.07 -3.43 19.53
CA SER A 127 -11.45 -4.84 19.68
C SER A 127 -12.82 -5.03 20.35
N ALA A 128 -13.11 -4.26 21.41
CA ALA A 128 -14.42 -4.29 22.08
C ALA A 128 -15.56 -3.90 21.11
N SER A 129 -15.40 -2.80 20.36
CA SER A 129 -16.40 -2.38 19.37
C SER A 129 -16.65 -3.40 18.26
N ARG A 130 -15.64 -4.21 17.92
CA ARG A 130 -15.75 -5.30 16.95
C ARG A 130 -16.50 -6.49 17.54
N HIS A 131 -16.24 -6.81 18.81
CA HIS A 131 -16.94 -7.89 19.53
C HIS A 131 -18.45 -7.62 19.61
N ASP A 132 -18.84 -6.39 19.98
CA ASP A 132 -20.25 -5.98 20.04
C ASP A 132 -20.95 -6.10 18.67
N ARG A 133 -20.22 -5.81 17.57
CA ARG A 133 -20.74 -5.96 16.20
C ARG A 133 -20.82 -7.43 15.77
N ALA A 134 -19.86 -8.25 16.17
CA ALA A 134 -19.83 -9.67 15.84
C ALA A 134 -20.98 -10.43 16.51
N GLN A 135 -21.40 -10.07 17.72
CA GLN A 135 -22.57 -10.68 18.37
C GLN A 135 -23.89 -10.48 17.60
N GLN A 136 -23.94 -9.49 16.69
CA GLN A 136 -25.10 -9.24 15.84
C GLN A 136 -25.10 -10.10 14.55
N GLN A 137 -23.98 -10.76 14.24
CA GLN A 137 -23.81 -11.60 13.06
C GLN A 137 -23.67 -13.07 13.49
N PRO A 138 -24.31 -14.03 12.78
CA PRO A 138 -24.14 -15.45 13.10
C PRO A 138 -22.66 -15.83 13.09
N ALA A 139 -22.21 -16.52 14.15
CA ALA A 139 -20.85 -16.99 14.29
C ALA A 139 -20.49 -17.92 13.13
N GLU A 140 -19.61 -17.49 12.23
CA GLU A 140 -18.92 -18.41 11.34
C GLU A 140 -17.84 -19.13 12.15
N ASP A 141 -17.87 -20.45 12.10
CA ASP A 141 -17.04 -21.37 12.89
C ASP A 141 -15.58 -20.95 12.89
N SER A 142 -15.12 -20.49 14.05
CA SER A 142 -13.72 -20.18 14.32
C SER A 142 -12.90 -21.47 14.19
N SER A 143 -12.24 -21.63 13.05
CA SER A 143 -11.35 -22.75 12.78
C SER A 143 -10.31 -22.87 13.90
N SER A 144 -10.26 -24.05 14.52
CA SER A 144 -9.27 -24.46 15.51
C SER A 144 -7.86 -24.09 15.06
N ALA A 145 -7.27 -23.08 15.71
CA ALA A 145 -5.87 -22.72 15.50
C ALA A 145 -4.99 -23.90 15.95
N PRO A 146 -3.92 -24.26 15.20
CA PRO A 146 -3.03 -25.35 15.58
C PRO A 146 -2.30 -25.05 16.90
N ASP A 147 -1.79 -26.11 17.51
CA ASP A 147 -0.83 -26.03 18.62
C ASP A 147 0.31 -25.05 18.28
N GLU A 148 0.64 -24.21 19.26
CA GLU A 148 1.74 -23.23 19.30
C GLU A 148 2.41 -22.95 17.95
N ARG A 149 1.99 -21.86 17.31
CA ARG A 149 2.58 -21.45 16.03
C ARG A 149 3.71 -20.47 16.23
N GLU A 150 4.84 -20.73 15.59
CA GLU A 150 5.90 -19.75 15.40
C GLU A 150 5.60 -18.94 14.14
N THR A 151 5.36 -17.64 14.29
CA THR A 151 5.03 -16.75 13.15
C THR A 151 5.65 -15.38 13.33
N SER A 152 5.97 -14.73 12.21
CA SER A 152 6.35 -13.31 12.18
C SER A 152 5.08 -12.47 12.03
N VAL A 153 4.78 -11.68 13.06
CA VAL A 153 3.52 -10.94 13.18
C VAL A 153 3.73 -9.48 13.59
N LEU A 154 2.96 -8.58 12.99
CA LEU A 154 2.84 -7.17 13.39
C LEU A 154 1.38 -6.78 13.55
N LEU A 155 1.14 -5.77 14.39
CA LEU A 155 -0.13 -5.06 14.44
C LEU A 155 -0.02 -3.80 13.59
N LEU A 156 -0.96 -3.61 12.67
CA LEU A 156 -1.11 -2.38 11.90
C LEU A 156 -2.19 -1.52 12.53
N ARG A 157 -1.86 -0.26 12.83
CA ARG A 157 -2.82 0.78 13.18
C ARG A 157 -2.98 1.75 12.01
N ILE A 158 -4.23 1.97 11.63
CA ILE A 158 -4.64 2.96 10.64
C ILE A 158 -5.48 4.01 11.36
N LEU A 159 -5.03 5.25 11.34
CA LEU A 159 -5.78 6.41 11.84
C LEU A 159 -6.41 7.13 10.66
N ALA A 160 -7.69 7.49 10.75
CA ALA A 160 -8.44 8.13 9.67
C ALA A 160 -9.13 9.40 10.16
N ALA A 161 -8.72 10.54 9.62
CA ALA A 161 -9.30 11.86 9.87
C ALA A 161 -10.03 12.38 8.63
N ALA A 162 -11.27 12.84 8.78
CA ALA A 162 -11.96 13.52 7.69
C ALA A 162 -11.26 14.84 7.36
N ASP A 163 -10.94 15.04 6.07
CA ASP A 163 -10.21 16.22 5.59
C ASP A 163 -11.03 16.99 4.54
N TYR A 164 -12.22 17.44 4.94
CA TYR A 164 -13.11 18.22 4.10
C TYR A 164 -13.95 19.21 4.91
N PHE A 165 -14.48 20.20 4.22
CA PHE A 165 -15.55 21.07 4.72
C PHE A 165 -16.69 21.07 3.70
N THR A 166 -17.92 20.94 4.16
CA THR A 166 -19.11 20.95 3.31
C THR A 166 -20.24 21.75 3.96
N THR A 167 -21.15 22.27 3.15
CA THR A 167 -22.38 22.94 3.62
C THR A 167 -23.44 21.94 4.06
N ASP A 168 -23.26 20.65 3.74
CA ASP A 168 -24.11 19.58 4.23
C ASP A 168 -23.86 19.34 5.72
N ALA A 169 -24.78 19.82 6.56
CA ALA A 169 -24.70 19.70 8.00
C ALA A 169 -24.62 18.23 8.47
N SER A 170 -25.22 17.29 7.73
CA SER A 170 -25.20 15.87 8.11
C SER A 170 -23.78 15.29 7.98
N LEU A 171 -23.09 15.62 6.89
CA LEU A 171 -21.70 15.21 6.64
C LEU A 171 -20.69 15.91 7.56
N MET A 172 -21.04 17.10 8.07
CA MET A 172 -20.23 17.81 9.07
C MET A 172 -20.48 17.29 10.50
N SER A 173 -21.67 16.76 10.80
CA SER A 173 -21.97 16.19 12.12
C SER A 173 -21.53 14.74 12.27
N SER A 174 -21.62 13.95 11.19
CA SER A 174 -21.30 12.52 11.21
C SER A 174 -20.54 12.17 9.94
N VAL A 175 -19.27 11.81 10.10
CA VAL A 175 -18.42 11.39 8.99
C VAL A 175 -18.80 9.97 8.57
N PRO A 176 -19.15 9.74 7.29
CA PRO A 176 -19.43 8.40 6.80
C PRO A 176 -18.14 7.56 6.73
N PRO A 177 -18.20 6.24 6.96
CA PRO A 177 -17.05 5.37 6.78
C PRO A 177 -16.47 5.45 5.36
N VAL A 178 -15.14 5.43 5.27
CA VAL A 178 -14.41 5.53 4.00
C VAL A 178 -14.19 4.14 3.44
N VAL A 179 -14.59 3.92 2.18
CA VAL A 179 -14.31 2.66 1.49
C VAL A 179 -12.85 2.66 1.08
N VAL A 180 -12.10 1.67 1.54
CA VAL A 180 -10.68 1.55 1.25
C VAL A 180 -10.31 0.15 0.77
N ASP A 181 -9.22 0.09 0.01
CA ASP A 181 -8.50 -1.14 -0.28
C ASP A 181 -7.17 -1.10 0.48
N ILE A 182 -6.99 -2.05 1.40
CA ILE A 182 -5.75 -2.23 2.16
C ILE A 182 -4.92 -3.31 1.46
N ILE A 183 -3.68 -3.00 1.11
CA ILE A 183 -2.80 -3.89 0.34
C ILE A 183 -1.48 -4.07 1.08
N LEU A 184 -1.17 -5.29 1.51
CA LEU A 184 0.13 -5.73 2.00
C LEU A 184 0.93 -6.30 0.82
N ASP A 185 1.97 -5.59 0.40
CA ASP A 185 2.79 -5.91 -0.77
C ASP A 185 4.24 -6.26 -0.35
N PRO A 186 4.68 -7.52 -0.50
CA PRO A 186 6.07 -7.91 -0.25
C PRO A 186 7.01 -7.33 -1.31
N PHE A 187 8.20 -6.93 -0.92
CA PHE A 187 9.23 -6.49 -1.87
C PHE A 187 9.91 -7.70 -2.51
N LEU A 188 10.20 -7.60 -3.80
CA LEU A 188 11.15 -8.46 -4.50
C LEU A 188 12.57 -7.98 -4.20
N PHE A 189 13.41 -8.89 -3.69
CA PHE A 189 14.81 -8.61 -3.34
C PHE A 189 14.99 -7.37 -2.42
N ASN A 190 13.98 -7.06 -1.59
CA ASN A 190 13.93 -5.85 -0.74
C ASN A 190 14.09 -4.50 -1.49
N ALA A 191 13.96 -4.51 -2.82
CA ALA A 191 14.19 -3.34 -3.67
C ALA A 191 12.89 -2.68 -4.15
N LEU A 192 11.96 -3.48 -4.69
CA LEU A 192 10.73 -2.99 -5.30
C LEU A 192 9.51 -3.79 -4.83
N PRO A 193 8.35 -3.15 -4.61
CA PRO A 193 7.11 -3.88 -4.29
C PRO A 193 6.77 -4.90 -5.38
N ARG A 194 6.30 -6.09 -5.02
CA ARG A 194 6.01 -7.16 -5.99
C ARG A 194 4.95 -6.73 -7.01
N SER A 195 3.95 -5.95 -6.60
CA SER A 195 2.88 -5.50 -7.51
C SER A 195 3.38 -4.62 -8.67
N ILE A 196 4.47 -3.87 -8.51
CA ILE A 196 4.99 -2.99 -9.59
C ILE A 196 5.84 -3.76 -10.61
N ALA A 197 6.32 -4.95 -10.26
CA ALA A 197 7.30 -5.68 -11.05
C ALA A 197 6.81 -5.98 -12.47
N GLY A 198 5.56 -6.43 -12.61
CA GLY A 198 4.95 -6.72 -13.92
C GLY A 198 4.86 -5.47 -14.80
N THR A 199 4.40 -4.35 -14.23
CA THR A 199 4.33 -3.07 -14.93
C THR A 199 5.71 -2.57 -15.34
N ALA A 200 6.71 -2.67 -14.46
CA ALA A 200 8.08 -2.28 -14.76
C ALA A 200 8.68 -3.13 -15.89
N CYS A 201 8.53 -4.46 -15.83
CA CYS A 201 8.97 -5.37 -16.89
C CYS A 201 8.30 -5.05 -18.23
N TYR A 202 6.99 -4.76 -18.22
CA TYR A 202 6.26 -4.36 -19.41
C TYR A 202 6.80 -3.07 -20.02
N ILE A 203 6.98 -2.01 -19.21
CA ILE A 203 7.54 -0.73 -19.66
C ILE A 203 8.94 -0.93 -20.26
N VAL A 204 9.79 -1.72 -19.61
CA VAL A 204 11.13 -2.04 -20.11
C VAL A 204 11.05 -2.76 -21.46
N GLY A 205 10.18 -3.76 -21.59
CA GLY A 205 9.97 -4.47 -22.86
C GLY A 205 9.52 -3.55 -24.00
N VAL A 206 8.55 -2.67 -23.72
CA VAL A 206 8.08 -1.67 -24.68
C VAL A 206 9.20 -0.69 -25.08
N ALA A 207 10.00 -0.22 -24.12
CA ALA A 207 11.11 0.68 -24.38
C ALA A 207 12.18 0.04 -25.28
N ILE A 208 12.53 -1.23 -25.03
CA ILE A 208 13.47 -1.98 -25.87
C ILE A 208 12.93 -2.11 -27.30
N ALA A 209 11.66 -2.50 -27.45
CA ALA A 209 11.04 -2.62 -28.77
C ALA A 209 11.02 -1.28 -29.52
N ALA A 210 10.65 -0.19 -28.83
CA ALA A 210 10.65 1.15 -29.40
C ALA A 210 12.06 1.59 -29.84
N TYR A 211 13.10 1.28 -29.07
CA TYR A 211 14.50 1.57 -29.43
C TYR A 211 14.89 0.87 -30.74
N PHE A 212 14.60 -0.42 -30.88
CA PHE A 212 14.90 -1.16 -32.11
C PHE A 212 14.10 -0.64 -33.31
N LEU A 213 12.81 -0.35 -33.13
CA LEU A 213 11.97 0.22 -34.19
C LEU A 213 12.49 1.59 -34.64
N ALA A 214 12.84 2.47 -33.70
CA ALA A 214 13.43 3.78 -33.98
C ALA A 214 14.77 3.65 -34.74
N GLY A 215 15.63 2.70 -34.34
CA GLY A 215 16.86 2.42 -35.07
C GLY A 215 16.60 2.01 -36.53
N ARG A 216 15.60 1.16 -36.76
CA ARG A 216 15.22 0.72 -38.11
C ARG A 216 14.64 1.84 -38.96
N THR A 217 13.78 2.69 -38.38
CA THR A 217 13.19 3.81 -39.12
C THR A 217 14.24 4.85 -39.48
N VAL A 218 15.17 5.17 -38.58
CA VAL A 218 16.30 6.07 -38.87
C VAL A 218 17.16 5.51 -40.01
N ALA A 219 17.53 4.23 -39.95
CA ALA A 219 18.31 3.59 -41.02
C ALA A 219 17.57 3.61 -42.37
N TRP A 220 16.26 3.37 -42.36
CA TRP A 220 15.43 3.43 -43.57
C TRP A 220 15.37 4.85 -44.17
N VAL A 221 15.12 5.87 -43.34
CA VAL A 221 15.09 7.27 -43.78
C VAL A 221 16.45 7.71 -44.34
N GLN A 222 17.55 7.34 -43.67
CA GLN A 222 18.90 7.62 -44.17
C GLN A 222 19.16 6.94 -45.53
N GLY A 223 18.64 5.72 -45.72
CA GLY A 223 18.69 5.02 -47.00
C GLY A 223 17.97 5.77 -48.12
N LEU A 224 16.78 6.33 -47.87
CA LEU A 224 16.03 7.13 -48.83
C LEU A 224 16.76 8.42 -49.22
N VAL A 225 17.29 9.16 -48.23
CA VAL A 225 18.05 10.39 -48.48
C VAL A 225 19.33 10.11 -49.28
N ALA A 226 20.01 9.01 -48.99
CA ALA A 226 21.19 8.60 -49.75
C ALA A 226 20.85 8.20 -51.20
N ALA A 227 19.71 7.56 -51.43
CA ALA A 227 19.23 7.21 -52.77
C ALA A 227 18.88 8.47 -53.58
N ASP A 228 18.17 9.43 -52.99
CA ASP A 228 17.80 10.69 -53.64
C ASP A 228 19.04 11.52 -54.05
N LYS A 229 20.02 11.65 -53.15
CA LYS A 229 21.31 12.30 -53.47
C LYS A 229 22.04 11.63 -54.62
N LYS A 230 21.98 10.30 -54.74
CA LYS A 230 22.59 9.58 -55.87
C LYS A 230 21.85 9.85 -57.18
N GLN A 231 20.53 10.01 -57.13
CA GLN A 231 19.72 10.29 -58.31
C GLN A 231 19.97 11.70 -58.85
N GLN A 232 20.03 12.71 -57.98
CA GLN A 232 20.37 14.09 -58.36
C GLN A 232 21.76 14.22 -58.99
N ARG A 233 22.75 13.44 -58.53
CA ARG A 233 24.10 13.41 -59.12
C ARG A 233 24.17 12.76 -60.50
N LYS A 234 23.17 11.98 -60.92
CA LYS A 234 23.11 11.33 -62.24
C LYS A 234 22.36 12.15 -63.29
N SER A 235 21.50 13.09 -62.88
CA SER A 235 20.77 13.98 -63.78
C SER A 235 21.55 15.25 -64.18
N GLN A 236 22.76 15.41 -63.65
CA GLN A 236 23.67 16.51 -63.94
C GLN A 236 24.84 16.00 -64.78
#